data_AF-A0A6H9L312-F1
#
_entry.id   AF-A0A6H9L312-F1
#
_cell.length_a   1.000
_cell.length_b   1.000
_cell.length_c   1.000
_cell.angle_alpha   90.00
_cell.angle_beta   90.00
_cell.angle_gamma   90.00
#
_symmetry.space_group_name_H-M   'P 1'
#
loop_
_entity.id
_entity.type
_entity.pdbx_description
1 polymer ?
#
loop_
_entity_poly.entity_id
_entity_poly.type
_entity_poly.pdbx_seq_one_letter_code
_entity_poly.pdbx_strand_id
1 'polypeptide(L)'
;MALRIQNNSASLSANRNLSKTSNRLALSLERFSSGYRINRAADDTAGPSISHKFRAQILMNWLTQLAPTHGRLLLDRRARWPF
;
A
#
# COMPACT_ATOMS: atom_id res chain seq x y z
N MET A 1 -18.11 -30.22 -43.67
CA MET A 1 -17.93 -29.54 -42.37
C MET A 1 -17.61 -30.56 -41.30
N ALA A 2 -16.42 -30.53 -40.70
CA ALA A 2 -16.07 -31.44 -39.61
C ALA A 2 -16.66 -30.90 -38.29
N LEU A 3 -17.67 -31.60 -37.76
CA LEU A 3 -18.12 -31.43 -36.38
C LEU A 3 -16.93 -31.71 -35.47
N ARG A 4 -16.44 -30.68 -34.76
CA ARG A 4 -15.44 -30.81 -33.68
C ARG A 4 -16.09 -31.54 -32.49
N ILE A 5 -16.18 -32.86 -32.59
CA ILE A 5 -16.75 -33.73 -31.54
C ILE A 5 -15.77 -33.88 -30.35
N GLN A 6 -14.47 -33.65 -30.55
CA GLN A 6 -13.45 -33.88 -29.52
C GLN A 6 -13.10 -32.68 -28.61
N ASN A 7 -13.32 -31.44 -29.05
CA ASN A 7 -12.96 -30.25 -28.27
C ASN A 7 -14.03 -29.17 -28.43
N ASN A 8 -14.80 -28.98 -27.36
CA ASN A 8 -15.74 -27.87 -27.24
C ASN A 8 -14.97 -26.58 -26.92
N SER A 9 -14.63 -25.83 -27.98
CA SER A 9 -13.91 -24.55 -27.87
C SER A 9 -14.70 -23.48 -27.11
N ALA A 10 -16.04 -23.52 -27.14
CA ALA A 10 -16.89 -22.63 -26.37
C ALA A 10 -16.80 -22.95 -24.86
N SER A 11 -16.85 -24.23 -24.48
CA SER A 11 -16.64 -24.68 -23.10
C SER A 11 -15.24 -24.33 -22.59
N LEU A 12 -14.19 -24.54 -23.40
CA LEU A 12 -12.83 -24.16 -23.04
C LEU A 12 -12.69 -22.64 -22.83
N SER A 13 -13.35 -21.84 -23.67
CA SER A 13 -13.37 -20.37 -23.54
C SER A 13 -14.14 -19.93 -22.31
N ALA A 14 -15.29 -20.56 -22.03
CA ALA A 14 -16.06 -20.34 -20.82
C ALA A 14 -15.25 -20.69 -19.56
N ASN A 15 -14.52 -21.81 -19.56
CA ASN A 15 -13.68 -22.23 -18.44
C ASN A 15 -12.51 -21.26 -18.20
N ARG A 16 -11.87 -20.75 -19.27
CA ARG A 16 -10.85 -19.71 -19.17
C ARG A 16 -11.41 -18.40 -18.59
N ASN A 17 -12.61 -18.00 -19.02
CA ASN A 17 -13.27 -16.81 -18.50
C ASN A 17 -13.67 -16.99 -17.03
N LEU A 18 -14.18 -18.17 -16.65
CA LEU A 18 -14.50 -18.53 -15.28
C LEU A 18 -13.25 -18.48 -14.39
N SER A 19 -12.13 -19.06 -14.85
CA SER A 19 -10.85 -19.02 -14.13
C SER A 19 -10.37 -17.57 -13.91
N LYS A 20 -10.47 -16.72 -14.94
CA LYS A 20 -10.15 -15.28 -14.81
C LYS A 20 -11.07 -14.56 -13.83
N THR A 21 -12.36 -14.83 -13.86
CA THR A 21 -13.34 -14.23 -12.95
C THR A 21 -13.14 -14.69 -11.51
N SER A 22 -12.84 -15.98 -11.30
CA SER A 22 -12.52 -16.55 -9.99
C SER A 22 -11.27 -15.90 -9.38
N ASN A 23 -10.20 -15.73 -10.17
CA ASN A 23 -8.99 -15.03 -9.73
C ASN A 23 -9.26 -13.57 -9.35
N ARG A 24 -10.09 -12.86 -10.13
CA ARG A 24 -10.50 -11.48 -9.81
C ARG A 24 -11.34 -11.41 -8.53
N LEU A 25 -12.25 -12.37 -8.33
CA LEU A 25 -13.04 -12.46 -7.12
C LEU A 25 -12.16 -12.68 -5.88
N ALA A 26 -11.18 -13.59 -5.96
CA ALA A 26 -10.23 -13.84 -4.87
C ALA A 26 -9.44 -12.56 -4.51
N LEU A 27 -8.99 -11.80 -5.50
CA LEU A 27 -8.31 -10.51 -5.27
C LEU A 27 -9.22 -9.46 -4.62
N SER A 28 -10.49 -9.38 -5.05
CA SER A 28 -11.46 -8.47 -4.44
C SER A 28 -11.74 -8.83 -2.98
N LEU A 29 -11.85 -10.12 -2.66
CA LEU A 29 -12.01 -10.61 -1.29
C LEU A 29 -10.77 -10.30 -0.43
N GLU A 30 -9.58 -10.45 -0.99
CA GLU A 30 -8.32 -10.13 -0.30
C GLU A 30 -8.22 -8.63 0.02
N ARG A 31 -8.59 -7.75 -0.91
CA ARG A 31 -8.63 -6.29 -0.71
C ARG A 31 -9.72 -5.89 0.29
N PHE A 32 -10.88 -6.55 0.24
CA PHE A 32 -11.96 -6.33 1.20
C PHE A 32 -11.54 -6.72 2.63
N SER A 33 -10.91 -7.88 2.80
CA SER A 33 -10.49 -8.38 4.11
C SER A 33 -9.33 -7.60 4.72
N SER A 34 -8.42 -7.07 3.90
CA SER A 34 -7.25 -6.32 4.39
C SER A 34 -7.54 -4.82 4.58
N GLY A 35 -8.58 -4.28 3.93
CA GLY A 35 -8.83 -2.84 3.88
C GLY A 35 -7.80 -2.05 3.06
N TYR A 36 -6.77 -2.70 2.53
CA TYR A 36 -5.74 -2.11 1.68
C TYR A 36 -6.03 -2.40 0.21
N ARG A 37 -6.01 -1.35 -0.62
CA ARG A 37 -6.25 -1.48 -2.08
C ARG A 37 -5.16 -2.30 -2.79
N ILE A 38 -3.98 -2.40 -2.19
CA ILE A 38 -2.80 -3.09 -2.72
C ILE A 38 -2.31 -4.03 -1.62
N ASN A 39 -2.48 -5.34 -1.81
CA ASN A 39 -2.14 -6.35 -0.80
C ASN A 39 -1.11 -7.40 -1.31
N ARG A 40 -0.75 -7.36 -2.61
CA ARG A 40 0.27 -8.24 -3.22
C ARG A 40 1.39 -7.42 -3.85
N ALA A 41 2.65 -7.81 -3.59
CA ALA A 41 3.85 -7.20 -4.18
C ALA A 41 3.91 -7.33 -5.73
N ALA A 42 3.18 -8.30 -6.29
CA ALA A 42 3.05 -8.52 -7.73
C ALA A 42 2.07 -7.54 -8.43
N ASP A 43 1.10 -6.97 -7.70
CA ASP A 43 0.13 -5.99 -8.25
C ASP A 43 0.65 -4.55 -8.13
N ASP A 44 1.57 -4.26 -7.21
CA ASP A 44 2.25 -2.95 -7.10
C ASP A 44 3.53 -3.06 -6.24
N THR A 45 4.69 -3.09 -6.90
CA THR A 45 5.99 -3.12 -6.21
C THR A 45 6.43 -1.72 -5.74
N ALA A 46 5.71 -0.66 -6.13
CA ALA A 46 6.06 0.74 -5.85
C ALA A 46 5.24 1.37 -4.70
N GLY A 47 3.99 0.95 -4.49
CA GLY A 47 3.12 1.39 -3.40
C GLY A 47 3.69 1.28 -1.96
N PRO A 48 4.36 0.16 -1.56
CA PRO A 48 4.87 0.02 -0.20
C PRO A 48 6.01 0.99 0.09
N SER A 49 6.98 1.16 -0.81
CA SER A 49 8.14 2.04 -0.57
C SER A 49 7.75 3.52 -0.44
N ILE A 50 6.72 3.97 -1.16
CA ILE A 50 6.13 5.31 -1.01
C ILE A 50 5.37 5.43 0.33
N SER A 51 4.62 4.39 0.72
CA SER A 51 3.93 4.36 2.02
C SER A 51 4.91 4.40 3.19
N HIS A 52 6.05 3.74 3.08
CA HIS A 52 7.14 3.80 4.06
C HIS A 52 7.79 5.19 4.10
N LYS A 53 8.02 5.83 2.95
CA LYS A 53 8.53 7.22 2.88
C LYS A 53 7.58 8.23 3.52
N PHE A 54 6.28 8.13 3.26
CA PHE A 54 5.30 9.01 3.89
C PHE A 54 5.20 8.78 5.39
N ARG A 55 5.22 7.53 5.86
CA ARG A 55 5.27 7.21 7.30
C ARG A 55 6.53 7.80 7.96
N ALA A 56 7.69 7.67 7.30
CA ALA A 56 8.94 8.26 7.77
C ALA A 56 8.87 9.80 7.80
N GLN A 57 8.28 10.43 6.79
CA GLN A 57 8.10 11.88 6.73
C GLN A 57 7.11 12.39 7.79
N ILE A 58 6.02 11.68 8.04
CA ILE A 58 5.07 12.00 9.12
C ILE A 58 5.77 11.90 10.47
N LEU A 59 6.48 10.80 10.73
CA LEU A 59 7.24 10.62 11.97
C LEU A 59 8.28 11.74 12.14
N MET A 60 9.02 12.05 11.07
CA MET A 60 10.00 13.13 11.06
C MET A 60 9.35 14.49 11.37
N ASN A 61 8.21 14.80 10.75
CA ASN A 61 7.46 16.02 11.01
C ASN A 61 7.01 16.12 12.47
N TRP A 62 6.50 15.02 13.06
CA TRP A 62 6.16 14.97 14.49
C TRP A 62 7.37 15.23 15.38
N LEU A 63 8.52 14.61 15.07
CA LEU A 63 9.78 14.88 15.79
C LEU A 63 10.24 16.32 15.65
N THR A 64 10.11 16.94 14.47
CA THR A 64 10.47 18.34 14.27
C THR A 64 9.54 19.34 14.94
N GLN A 65 8.30 18.98 15.25
CA GLN A 65 7.40 19.85 16.02
C GLN A 65 7.72 19.80 17.53
N LEU A 66 8.29 18.70 18.00
CA LEU A 66 8.68 18.49 19.40
C LEU A 66 10.11 18.98 19.70
N ALA A 67 11.00 19.05 18.72
CA ALA A 67 12.38 19.53 18.90
C ALA A 67 12.54 21.04 19.21
N PRO A 68 11.79 22.00 18.61
CA PRO A 68 12.03 23.43 18.81
C PRO A 68 11.62 23.94 20.19
N THR A 69 10.75 23.21 20.90
CA THR A 69 10.32 23.59 22.26
C THR A 69 11.45 23.43 23.27
N HIS A 70 12.38 22.48 23.07
CA HIS A 70 13.54 22.32 23.96
C HIS A 70 14.69 23.27 23.60
N GLY A 71 14.93 23.56 22.30
CA GLY A 71 16.00 24.46 21.86
C GLY A 71 15.81 25.92 22.31
N ARG A 72 14.56 26.41 22.32
CA ARG A 72 14.24 27.79 22.74
C ARG A 72 14.30 27.99 24.26
N LEU A 73 13.98 26.95 25.05
CA LEU A 73 14.10 26.98 26.52
C LEU A 73 15.56 26.92 27.01
N LEU A 74 16.45 26.29 26.24
CA LEU A 74 17.88 26.22 26.57
C LEU A 74 18.63 27.52 26.21
N LEU A 75 18.20 28.23 25.15
CA LEU A 75 18.75 29.54 24.79
C LEU A 75 18.29 30.66 25.76
N ASP A 76 17.04 30.63 26.22
CA ASP A 76 16.49 31.65 27.14
C ASP A 76 17.07 31.55 28.57
N ARG A 77 17.48 30.35 29.01
CA ARG A 77 18.14 30.18 30.32
C ARG A 77 19.61 30.62 30.38
N ARG A 78 20.27 30.86 29.23
CA ARG A 78 21.66 31.34 29.18
C ARG A 78 21.78 32.87 29.13
N ALA A 79 20.70 33.57 28.78
CA ALA A 79 20.66 35.03 28.70
C ALA A 79 20.13 35.72 29.99
N ARG A 80 19.80 34.95 31.04
CA ARG A 80 19.20 35.43 32.30
C ARG A 80 20.08 35.12 33.53
N TRP A 81 21.38 35.35 33.44
CA TRP A 81 22.26 35.38 34.61
C TRP A 81 23.11 36.66 34.54
N PRO A 82 22.93 37.62 35.46
CA PRO A 82 23.79 38.78 35.54
C PRO A 82 25.03 38.42 36.36
N PHE A 83 26.17 38.31 35.69
CA PHE A 83 27.49 38.58 36.26
C PHE A 83 28.26 39.41 35.23
#